data_AF-A0A957SYJ2-F1
#
_entry.id   AF-A0A957SYJ2-F1
#
_cell.length_a   1.000
_cell.length_b   1.000
_cell.length_c   1.000
_cell.angle_alpha   90.00
_cell.angle_beta   90.00
_cell.angle_gamma   90.00
#
_symmetry.space_group_name_H-M   'P 1'
#
loop_
_entity.id
_entity.type
_entity.pdbx_description
1 polymer ?
#
loop_
_entity_poly.entity_id
_entity_poly.type
_entity_poly.pdbx_seq_one_letter_code
_entity_poly.pdbx_strand_id
1 'polypeptide(L)'
;SGNDVNAAGLAPGTHTATLTATDATGNSAAVSTTFTIAPLSIPLVASAPTLDGVCDDASYADGTALQLEPYGDGSQGALRLVRSADAIYACFAGLPKGAADPGAFVGLRVDVNNSRDGQAQSDDDGFLVGEDGGVQMVVGDGAGGFATAGPGGLAGQVSADTNSWRAELRIDQATLGGWGHLVGLAAGHYAVTTANDDYGWPYAAVNNGPVTWATTALGVQPTITALDPFTATVASSAFTMTVEGSSFISGTVVLWDGAALPTTFVDEAHLVANVSAAQVNTAGEKPITARTPDGFVSNELSFQVEAPDPAITTLAPSSLAAGGGATTLTVNGHNFSADAQVLWNGEPLATQFVSAGQLKVQLSADRLDQGQTVGVAVRNGSPTEAISDAVVFEVTPQLEQKIYLPVVQR
;
A
#
# COMPACT_ATOMS: atom_id res chain seq x y z
N SER A 1 -18.21 4.03 30.90
CA SER A 1 -18.92 3.49 29.73
C SER A 1 -18.50 4.34 28.54
N GLY A 2 -17.87 3.75 27.52
CA GLY A 2 -17.73 4.44 26.25
C GLY A 2 -19.07 4.38 25.54
N ASN A 3 -19.59 5.51 25.07
CA ASN A 3 -20.67 5.50 24.10
C ASN A 3 -20.03 5.26 22.73
N ASP A 4 -20.60 4.37 21.94
CA ASP A 4 -20.21 4.23 20.55
C ASP A 4 -20.57 5.52 19.81
N VAL A 5 -19.61 6.09 19.07
CA VAL A 5 -19.82 7.27 18.24
C VAL A 5 -19.83 6.81 16.78
N ASN A 6 -20.96 7.00 16.10
CA ASN A 6 -21.06 6.73 14.67
C ASN A 6 -20.63 7.99 13.89
N ALA A 7 -19.54 7.89 13.13
CA ALA A 7 -19.06 8.95 12.27
C ALA A 7 -19.51 8.71 10.83
N ALA A 8 -20.59 9.36 10.42
CA ALA A 8 -21.14 9.28 9.06
C ALA A 8 -20.53 10.34 8.14
N GLY A 9 -20.57 10.08 6.83
CA GLY A 9 -20.24 11.08 5.81
C GLY A 9 -18.76 11.46 5.69
N LEU A 10 -17.85 10.71 6.33
CA LEU A 10 -16.41 10.92 6.21
C LEU A 10 -15.92 10.56 4.80
N ALA A 11 -15.07 11.41 4.24
CA ALA A 11 -14.35 11.12 3.00
C ALA A 11 -13.27 10.05 3.22
N PRO A 12 -12.88 9.28 2.20
CA PRO A 12 -11.61 8.54 2.18
C PRO A 12 -10.42 9.39 2.61
N GLY A 13 -9.46 8.79 3.33
CA GLY A 13 -8.29 9.48 3.87
C GLY A 13 -8.04 9.17 5.35
N THR A 14 -7.04 9.85 5.92
CA THR A 14 -6.65 9.69 7.33
C THR A 14 -7.44 10.66 8.21
N HIS A 15 -8.08 10.11 9.23
CA HIS A 15 -8.87 10.83 10.21
C HIS A 15 -8.28 10.67 11.60
N THR A 16 -8.52 11.66 12.46
CA THR A 16 -8.09 11.65 13.86
C THR A 16 -9.32 11.57 14.76
N ALA A 17 -9.40 10.50 15.56
CA ALA A 17 -10.37 10.40 16.65
C ALA A 17 -9.72 10.92 17.93
N THR A 18 -10.33 11.93 18.56
CA THR A 18 -9.84 12.52 19.81
C THR A 18 -10.87 12.34 20.92
N LEU A 19 -10.47 11.70 22.01
CA LEU A 19 -11.27 11.56 23.22
C LEU A 19 -10.77 12.55 24.28
N THR A 20 -11.63 13.51 24.64
CA THR A 20 -11.36 14.50 25.69
C THR A 20 -12.16 14.16 26.94
N ALA A 21 -11.48 14.00 28.07
CA ALA A 21 -12.09 13.82 29.39
C ALA A 21 -11.91 15.09 30.22
N THR A 22 -13.00 15.61 30.77
CA THR A 22 -13.01 16.77 31.65
C THR A 22 -13.44 16.36 33.06
N ASP A 23 -12.65 16.68 34.08
CA ASP A 23 -12.99 16.40 35.47
C ASP A 23 -14.03 17.40 36.03
N ALA A 24 -14.54 17.11 37.22
CA ALA A 24 -15.54 17.95 37.89
C ALA A 24 -15.06 19.37 38.23
N THR A 25 -13.74 19.62 38.16
CA THR A 25 -13.13 20.93 38.39
C THR A 25 -12.81 21.68 37.09
N GLY A 26 -13.14 21.09 35.93
CA GLY A 26 -12.94 21.69 34.62
C GLY A 26 -11.58 21.38 33.97
N ASN A 27 -10.71 20.58 34.59
CA ASN A 27 -9.46 20.18 33.96
C ASN A 27 -9.76 19.17 32.87
N SER A 28 -9.16 19.35 31.69
CA SER A 28 -9.38 18.46 30.56
C SER A 28 -8.08 17.81 30.11
N ALA A 29 -8.14 16.54 29.74
CA ALA A 29 -7.06 15.80 29.07
C ALA A 29 -7.61 15.12 27.82
N ALA A 30 -6.81 15.05 26.76
CA ALA A 30 -7.20 14.44 25.50
C ALA A 30 -6.22 13.34 25.08
N VAL A 31 -6.74 12.28 24.47
CA VAL A 31 -5.97 11.24 23.78
C VAL A 31 -6.49 11.13 22.35
N SER A 32 -5.58 10.96 21.39
CA SER A 32 -5.94 10.84 19.98
C SER A 32 -5.39 9.57 19.37
N THR A 33 -6.10 9.04 18.38
CA THR A 33 -5.64 7.97 17.50
C THR A 33 -6.04 8.29 16.07
N THR A 34 -5.32 7.75 15.10
CA THR A 34 -5.62 7.91 13.68
C THR A 34 -6.19 6.63 13.10
N PHE A 35 -7.07 6.76 12.12
CA PHE A 35 -7.56 5.67 11.30
C PHE A 35 -7.65 6.14 9.86
N THR A 36 -7.57 5.22 8.92
CA THR A 36 -7.63 5.54 7.49
C THR A 36 -8.82 4.85 6.86
N ILE A 37 -9.58 5.61 6.08
CA ILE A 37 -10.64 5.10 5.22
C ILE A 37 -10.04 4.95 3.82
N ALA A 38 -10.09 3.74 3.27
CA ALA A 38 -9.59 3.47 1.92
C ALA A 38 -10.34 4.28 0.86
N PRO A 39 -9.74 4.54 -0.32
CA PRO A 39 -10.44 5.15 -1.44
C PRO A 39 -11.77 4.46 -1.73
N LEU A 40 -12.79 5.26 -2.07
CA LEU A 40 -14.08 4.72 -2.49
C LEU A 40 -13.86 3.89 -3.76
N SER A 41 -14.41 2.69 -3.86
CA SER A 41 -14.35 1.89 -5.10
C SER A 41 -15.72 1.90 -5.78
N ILE A 42 -15.76 1.89 -7.10
CA ILE A 42 -17.01 1.74 -7.88
C ILE A 42 -16.94 0.38 -8.61
N PRO A 43 -17.66 -0.64 -8.13
CA PRO A 43 -17.51 -2.01 -8.61
C PRO A 43 -18.09 -2.20 -10.02
N LEU A 44 -17.45 -3.07 -10.80
CA LEU A 44 -17.97 -3.52 -12.10
C LEU A 44 -19.12 -4.50 -11.87
N VAL A 45 -20.27 -4.22 -12.47
CA VAL A 45 -21.42 -5.13 -12.45
C VAL A 45 -21.47 -6.00 -13.70
N ALA A 46 -21.96 -7.23 -13.53
CA ALA A 46 -22.08 -8.19 -14.63
C ALA A 46 -23.13 -7.78 -15.67
N SER A 47 -24.10 -6.94 -15.29
CA SER A 47 -25.13 -6.40 -16.18
C SER A 47 -25.33 -4.92 -15.84
N ALA A 48 -25.29 -4.07 -16.86
CA ALA A 48 -25.52 -2.64 -16.66
C ALA A 48 -26.97 -2.41 -16.18
N PRO A 49 -27.18 -1.48 -15.22
CA PRO A 49 -28.53 -1.02 -14.85
C PRO A 49 -29.31 -0.49 -16.05
N THR A 50 -30.63 -0.63 -15.99
CA THR A 50 -31.53 -0.13 -17.02
C THR A 50 -31.88 1.30 -16.67
N LEU A 51 -31.42 2.27 -17.48
CA LEU A 51 -31.70 3.68 -17.23
C LEU A 51 -33.20 4.00 -17.36
N ASP A 52 -33.94 3.89 -16.27
CA ASP A 52 -35.39 4.09 -16.21
C ASP A 52 -35.84 5.01 -15.05
N GLY A 53 -34.88 5.45 -14.23
CA GLY A 53 -35.13 6.39 -13.13
C GLY A 53 -35.56 5.71 -11.83
N VAL A 54 -35.51 4.37 -11.76
CA VAL A 54 -35.82 3.57 -10.57
C VAL A 54 -34.56 2.86 -10.08
N CYS A 55 -34.35 2.84 -8.76
CA CYS A 55 -33.16 2.22 -8.15
C CYS A 55 -33.39 0.76 -7.73
N ASP A 56 -34.13 -0.03 -8.50
CA ASP A 56 -34.49 -1.43 -8.17
C ASP A 56 -33.77 -2.48 -9.03
N ASP A 57 -32.93 -2.06 -9.98
CA ASP A 57 -32.02 -2.97 -10.68
C ASP A 57 -31.17 -3.79 -9.69
N ALA A 58 -31.15 -5.11 -9.91
CA ALA A 58 -30.39 -6.03 -9.07
C ALA A 58 -28.90 -5.68 -9.00
N SER A 59 -28.34 -5.08 -10.06
CA SER A 59 -26.94 -4.66 -10.13
C SER A 59 -26.55 -3.66 -9.05
N TYR A 60 -27.48 -2.84 -8.55
CA TYR A 60 -27.21 -1.91 -7.46
C TYR A 60 -27.11 -2.59 -6.09
N ALA A 61 -27.47 -3.86 -5.95
CA ALA A 61 -27.34 -4.60 -4.69
C ALA A 61 -25.88 -4.72 -4.23
N ASP A 62 -24.98 -4.92 -5.18
CA ASP A 62 -23.54 -5.06 -4.96
C ASP A 62 -22.78 -3.73 -5.13
N GLY A 63 -23.53 -2.63 -5.31
CA GLY A 63 -22.98 -1.31 -5.55
C GLY A 63 -22.52 -0.60 -4.27
N THR A 64 -21.68 0.41 -4.47
CA THR A 64 -21.23 1.28 -3.40
C THR A 64 -22.38 2.15 -2.92
N ALA A 65 -22.78 1.95 -1.67
CA ALA A 65 -23.90 2.66 -1.05
C ALA A 65 -23.42 3.82 -0.17
N LEU A 66 -23.95 5.01 -0.43
CA LEU A 66 -23.62 6.26 0.25
C LEU A 66 -24.90 6.91 0.77
N GLN A 67 -24.77 7.72 1.83
CA GLN A 67 -25.85 8.55 2.35
C GLN A 67 -25.43 10.01 2.22
N LEU A 68 -26.33 10.84 1.70
CA LEU A 68 -26.19 12.29 1.69
C LEU A 68 -26.40 12.85 3.11
N GLU A 69 -25.95 14.08 3.34
CA GLU A 69 -26.22 14.76 4.61
C GLU A 69 -27.72 14.70 5.00
N PRO A 70 -28.06 14.49 6.28
CA PRO A 70 -29.45 14.47 6.72
C PRO A 70 -30.19 15.75 6.40
N TYR A 71 -31.40 15.59 5.88
CA TYR A 71 -32.37 16.68 5.75
C TYR A 71 -32.79 17.20 7.12
N GLY A 72 -33.46 18.36 7.16
CA GLY A 72 -33.89 18.98 8.42
C GLY A 72 -34.81 18.11 9.30
N ASP A 73 -35.48 17.10 8.72
CA ASP A 73 -36.31 16.13 9.44
C ASP A 73 -35.56 14.85 9.87
N GLY A 74 -34.26 14.77 9.56
CA GLY A 74 -33.38 13.64 9.84
C GLY A 74 -33.44 12.50 8.83
N SER A 75 -34.32 12.58 7.81
CA SER A 75 -34.27 11.64 6.69
C SER A 75 -33.05 11.90 5.81
N GLN A 76 -32.67 10.93 4.98
CA GLN A 76 -31.46 11.01 4.14
C GLN A 76 -31.74 10.53 2.73
N GLY A 77 -31.18 11.24 1.76
CA GLY A 77 -31.04 10.75 0.41
C GLY A 77 -29.95 9.67 0.37
N ALA A 78 -30.18 8.61 -0.37
CA ALA A 78 -29.22 7.54 -0.59
C ALA A 78 -28.70 7.60 -2.02
N LEU A 79 -27.44 7.25 -2.22
CA LEU A 79 -26.81 7.06 -3.52
C LEU A 79 -26.25 5.65 -3.62
N ARG A 80 -26.51 4.97 -4.73
CA ARG A 80 -25.83 3.72 -5.12
C ARG A 80 -25.01 3.93 -6.39
N LEU A 81 -23.76 3.51 -6.35
CA LEU A 81 -22.81 3.62 -7.46
C LEU A 81 -22.36 2.24 -7.93
N VAL A 82 -22.47 2.02 -9.23
CA VAL A 82 -21.87 0.87 -9.93
C VAL A 82 -21.27 1.34 -11.24
N ARG A 83 -20.46 0.51 -11.88
CA ARG A 83 -20.03 0.76 -13.26
C ARG A 83 -20.23 -0.46 -14.14
N SER A 84 -20.37 -0.17 -15.41
CA SER A 84 -20.30 -1.12 -16.52
C SER A 84 -18.94 -0.99 -17.22
N ALA A 85 -18.78 -1.64 -18.38
CA ALA A 85 -17.57 -1.46 -19.18
C ALA A 85 -17.44 -0.03 -19.75
N ASP A 86 -18.55 0.69 -19.94
CA ASP A 86 -18.60 1.95 -20.69
C ASP A 86 -19.16 3.14 -19.90
N ALA A 87 -19.73 2.95 -18.72
CA ALA A 87 -20.29 4.05 -17.92
C ALA A 87 -20.34 3.77 -16.41
N ILE A 88 -20.32 4.86 -15.62
CA ILE A 88 -20.78 4.85 -14.23
C ILE A 88 -22.31 5.00 -14.23
N TYR A 89 -22.95 4.28 -13.32
CA TYR A 89 -24.35 4.40 -13.01
C TYR A 89 -24.52 4.87 -11.57
N ALA A 90 -25.27 5.95 -11.38
CA ALA A 90 -25.51 6.57 -10.08
C ALA A 90 -27.02 6.66 -9.84
N CYS A 91 -27.54 5.95 -8.84
CA CYS A 91 -28.95 5.99 -8.50
C CYS A 91 -29.18 6.67 -7.17
N PHE A 92 -29.84 7.82 -7.20
CA PHE A 92 -30.27 8.58 -6.06
C PHE A 92 -31.70 8.21 -5.69
N ALA A 93 -31.96 7.95 -4.41
CA ALA A 93 -33.28 7.57 -3.90
C ALA A 93 -33.57 8.21 -2.54
N GLY A 94 -34.85 8.26 -2.16
CA GLY A 94 -35.27 8.86 -0.88
C GLY A 94 -35.16 10.37 -0.87
N LEU A 95 -35.18 11.01 -2.04
CA LEU A 95 -35.03 12.45 -2.17
C LEU A 95 -36.38 13.13 -1.90
N PRO A 96 -36.48 14.08 -0.95
CA PRO A 96 -37.68 14.90 -0.83
C PRO A 96 -37.84 15.79 -2.08
N LYS A 97 -39.08 16.13 -2.42
CA LYS A 97 -39.35 17.03 -3.55
C LYS A 97 -38.88 18.46 -3.31
N GLY A 98 -38.46 19.13 -4.39
CA GLY A 98 -38.09 20.53 -4.37
C GLY A 98 -39.28 21.45 -4.08
N ALA A 99 -39.01 22.61 -3.46
CA ALA A 99 -40.07 23.56 -3.08
C ALA A 99 -40.61 24.41 -4.25
N ALA A 100 -39.93 24.49 -5.39
CA ALA A 100 -40.34 25.26 -6.56
C ALA A 100 -39.77 24.71 -7.88
N ASP A 101 -40.51 24.89 -8.99
CA ASP A 101 -40.14 24.57 -10.38
C ASP A 101 -38.90 25.40 -10.82
N PRO A 102 -37.84 24.83 -11.46
CA PRO A 102 -37.72 23.49 -12.09
C PRO A 102 -37.50 22.30 -11.13
N GLY A 103 -37.56 22.52 -9.82
CA GLY A 103 -37.32 21.50 -8.80
C GLY A 103 -35.88 21.45 -8.33
N ALA A 104 -35.60 20.49 -7.44
CA ALA A 104 -34.26 20.24 -6.94
C ALA A 104 -33.41 19.50 -7.98
N PHE A 105 -32.08 19.46 -7.78
CA PHE A 105 -31.16 18.72 -8.65
C PHE A 105 -30.41 17.67 -7.85
N VAL A 106 -30.09 16.54 -8.47
CA VAL A 106 -29.08 15.61 -7.93
C VAL A 106 -27.96 15.41 -8.92
N GLY A 107 -26.79 15.03 -8.43
CA GLY A 107 -25.69 14.77 -9.34
C GLY A 107 -24.37 14.46 -8.68
N LEU A 108 -23.39 14.26 -9.56
CA LEU A 108 -22.00 14.01 -9.21
C LEU A 108 -21.12 15.19 -9.65
N ARG A 109 -20.14 15.50 -8.82
CA ARG A 109 -18.98 16.36 -9.12
C ARG A 109 -17.76 15.47 -9.20
N VAL A 110 -16.97 15.62 -10.26
CA VAL A 110 -15.81 14.77 -10.54
C VAL A 110 -14.59 15.62 -10.86
N ASP A 111 -13.56 15.49 -10.04
CA ASP A 111 -12.20 15.94 -10.32
C ASP A 111 -11.53 14.83 -11.10
N VAL A 112 -11.58 14.93 -12.44
CA VAL A 112 -11.32 13.82 -13.35
C VAL A 112 -9.85 13.39 -13.31
N ASN A 113 -8.93 14.32 -13.10
CA ASN A 113 -7.50 14.02 -13.03
C ASN A 113 -7.00 13.82 -11.59
N ASN A 114 -7.88 13.99 -10.59
CA ASN A 114 -7.56 13.94 -9.16
C ASN A 114 -6.45 14.92 -8.78
N SER A 115 -6.49 16.15 -9.31
CA SER A 115 -5.55 17.23 -9.00
C SER A 115 -5.71 17.74 -7.58
N ARG A 116 -6.90 17.56 -6.98
CA ARG A 116 -7.25 18.03 -5.63
C ARG A 116 -7.14 19.53 -5.49
N ASP A 117 -7.51 20.27 -6.53
CA ASP A 117 -7.43 21.72 -6.53
C ASP A 117 -8.31 22.36 -5.46
N GLY A 118 -7.87 23.50 -4.93
CA GLY A 118 -8.65 24.27 -3.95
C GLY A 118 -9.92 24.90 -4.53
N GLN A 119 -10.01 24.99 -5.87
CA GLN A 119 -11.12 25.55 -6.61
C GLN A 119 -11.34 24.77 -7.90
N ALA A 120 -12.60 24.62 -8.34
CA ALA A 120 -12.95 23.94 -9.57
C ALA A 120 -12.30 24.59 -10.82
N GLN A 121 -11.65 23.77 -11.65
CA GLN A 121 -10.93 24.08 -12.88
C GLN A 121 -11.58 23.40 -14.10
N SER A 122 -10.99 23.58 -15.28
CA SER A 122 -11.56 23.14 -16.56
C SER A 122 -11.64 21.62 -16.76
N ASP A 123 -11.17 20.85 -15.80
CA ASP A 123 -11.14 19.39 -15.71
C ASP A 123 -11.92 18.87 -14.49
N ASP A 124 -12.63 19.76 -13.80
CA ASP A 124 -13.62 19.42 -12.77
C ASP A 124 -15.03 19.48 -13.35
N ASP A 125 -15.65 18.32 -13.51
CA ASP A 125 -16.93 18.16 -14.19
C ASP A 125 -18.10 18.01 -13.20
N GLY A 126 -19.28 18.45 -13.62
CA GLY A 126 -20.54 18.26 -12.92
C GLY A 126 -21.59 17.63 -13.81
N PHE A 127 -22.25 16.60 -13.29
CA PHE A 127 -23.29 15.82 -13.96
C PHE A 127 -24.56 15.86 -13.13
N LEU A 128 -25.56 16.62 -13.58
CA LEU A 128 -26.75 16.97 -12.81
C LEU A 128 -28.02 16.54 -13.52
N VAL A 129 -28.99 16.04 -12.76
CA VAL A 129 -30.36 15.73 -13.20
C VAL A 129 -31.33 16.49 -12.31
N GLY A 130 -32.19 17.29 -12.92
CA GLY A 130 -33.28 17.98 -12.25
C GLY A 130 -34.46 17.05 -11.95
N GLU A 131 -35.26 17.40 -10.96
CA GLU A 131 -36.52 16.71 -10.62
C GLU A 131 -37.50 16.66 -11.81
N ASP A 132 -37.40 17.60 -12.74
CA ASP A 132 -38.14 17.66 -14.00
C ASP A 132 -37.61 16.69 -15.09
N GLY A 133 -36.52 15.97 -14.82
CA GLY A 133 -35.83 15.07 -15.74
C GLY A 133 -34.84 15.77 -16.68
N GLY A 134 -34.65 17.09 -16.53
CA GLY A 134 -33.66 17.85 -17.29
C GLY A 134 -32.24 17.43 -16.91
N VAL A 135 -31.40 17.13 -17.92
CA VAL A 135 -29.98 16.87 -17.71
C VAL A 135 -29.17 18.15 -17.89
N GLN A 136 -28.25 18.42 -16.97
CA GLN A 136 -27.32 19.53 -17.05
C GLN A 136 -25.90 19.04 -16.80
N MET A 137 -24.97 19.49 -17.64
CA MET A 137 -23.55 19.27 -17.44
C MET A 137 -22.84 20.60 -17.33
N VAL A 138 -21.88 20.65 -16.42
CA VAL A 138 -21.07 21.84 -16.18
C VAL A 138 -19.61 21.45 -16.02
N VAL A 139 -18.72 22.41 -16.24
CA VAL A 139 -17.28 22.26 -16.07
C VAL A 139 -16.76 23.44 -15.27
N GLY A 140 -15.75 23.24 -14.41
CA GLY A 140 -15.18 24.32 -13.63
C GLY A 140 -14.60 25.42 -14.54
N ASP A 141 -14.72 26.66 -14.10
CA ASP A 141 -14.30 27.83 -14.87
C ASP A 141 -12.89 28.35 -14.50
N GLY A 142 -12.23 27.71 -13.52
CA GLY A 142 -10.93 28.12 -12.99
C GLY A 142 -10.99 29.37 -12.10
N ALA A 143 -12.17 29.90 -11.83
CA ALA A 143 -12.44 31.03 -10.93
C ALA A 143 -13.27 30.60 -9.70
N GLY A 144 -13.35 29.29 -9.43
CA GLY A 144 -14.16 28.72 -8.36
C GLY A 144 -15.66 28.67 -8.68
N GLY A 145 -16.04 28.76 -9.95
CA GLY A 145 -17.39 28.56 -10.44
C GLY A 145 -17.48 27.39 -11.40
N PHE A 146 -18.66 27.24 -12.00
CA PHE A 146 -18.94 26.24 -13.03
C PHE A 146 -19.63 26.92 -14.21
N ALA A 147 -19.21 26.59 -15.43
CA ALA A 147 -19.77 27.07 -16.67
C ALA A 147 -20.54 25.96 -17.43
N THR A 148 -21.49 26.37 -18.27
CA THR A 148 -22.16 25.50 -19.24
C THR A 148 -21.62 25.77 -20.65
N ALA A 149 -21.66 24.83 -21.59
CA ALA A 149 -22.02 23.41 -21.41
C ALA A 149 -20.79 22.60 -20.98
N GLY A 150 -20.98 21.67 -20.04
CA GLY A 150 -19.95 20.71 -19.63
C GLY A 150 -19.63 19.66 -20.72
N PRO A 151 -18.93 18.58 -20.37
CA PRO A 151 -18.22 17.73 -21.33
C PRO A 151 -19.09 16.78 -22.17
N GLY A 152 -20.39 16.66 -21.88
CA GLY A 152 -21.24 15.65 -22.52
C GLY A 152 -21.24 14.31 -21.76
N GLY A 153 -21.89 13.29 -22.34
CA GLY A 153 -21.86 11.91 -21.82
C GLY A 153 -22.78 11.61 -20.64
N LEU A 154 -23.66 12.54 -20.26
CA LEU A 154 -24.72 12.30 -19.27
C LEU A 154 -26.04 11.91 -19.94
N ALA A 155 -26.62 10.81 -19.46
CA ALA A 155 -28.03 10.51 -19.59
C ALA A 155 -28.64 10.39 -18.20
N GLY A 156 -29.89 10.85 -18.05
CA GLY A 156 -30.61 10.81 -16.78
C GLY A 156 -32.07 10.43 -17.00
N GLN A 157 -32.64 9.71 -16.04
CA GLN A 157 -34.07 9.45 -15.93
C GLN A 157 -34.50 9.67 -14.48
N VAL A 158 -35.75 10.09 -14.28
CA VAL A 158 -36.30 10.34 -12.96
C VAL A 158 -37.61 9.60 -12.77
N SER A 159 -37.87 9.18 -11.55
CA SER A 159 -39.17 8.70 -11.11
C SER A 159 -39.58 9.43 -9.85
N ALA A 160 -40.88 9.71 -9.69
CA ALA A 160 -41.40 10.41 -8.53
C ALA A 160 -42.69 9.76 -8.03
N ASP A 161 -42.83 9.73 -6.71
CA ASP A 161 -44.10 9.47 -6.04
C ASP A 161 -44.68 10.77 -5.47
N THR A 162 -45.61 10.68 -4.53
CA THR A 162 -46.27 11.86 -3.97
C THR A 162 -45.28 12.79 -3.24
N ASN A 163 -44.34 12.21 -2.48
CA ASN A 163 -43.51 12.96 -1.52
C ASN A 163 -42.02 12.88 -1.81
N SER A 164 -41.60 11.94 -2.65
CA SER A 164 -40.20 11.70 -2.96
C SER A 164 -39.99 11.50 -4.45
N TRP A 165 -38.73 11.64 -4.84
CA TRP A 165 -38.27 11.34 -6.18
C TRP A 165 -36.94 10.60 -6.14
N ARG A 166 -36.55 10.13 -7.32
CA ARG A 166 -35.37 9.33 -7.59
C ARG A 166 -34.81 9.81 -8.90
N ALA A 167 -33.50 9.71 -9.03
CA ALA A 167 -32.84 9.93 -10.31
C ALA A 167 -31.82 8.84 -10.53
N GLU A 168 -31.80 8.35 -11.76
CA GLU A 168 -30.79 7.43 -12.22
C GLU A 168 -29.98 8.12 -13.31
N LEU A 169 -28.67 8.12 -13.13
CA LEU A 169 -27.71 8.76 -14.02
C LEU A 169 -26.83 7.70 -14.65
N ARG A 170 -26.55 7.85 -15.95
CA ARG A 170 -25.51 7.13 -16.67
C ARG A 170 -24.49 8.15 -17.18
N ILE A 171 -23.23 8.00 -16.78
CA ILE A 171 -22.12 8.89 -17.16
C ILE A 171 -21.08 8.08 -17.93
N ASP A 172 -20.83 8.44 -19.18
CA ASP A 172 -19.86 7.76 -20.05
C ASP A 172 -18.45 7.77 -19.47
N GLN A 173 -17.77 6.62 -19.48
CA GLN A 173 -16.39 6.50 -18.97
C GLN A 173 -15.41 7.40 -19.73
N ALA A 174 -15.68 7.68 -21.01
CA ALA A 174 -14.77 8.45 -21.85
C ALA A 174 -14.69 9.90 -21.39
N THR A 175 -15.79 10.42 -20.83
CA THR A 175 -15.84 11.73 -20.20
C THR A 175 -15.01 11.77 -18.92
N LEU A 176 -14.90 10.63 -18.23
CA LEU A 176 -14.23 10.52 -16.94
C LEU A 176 -12.74 10.15 -17.06
N GLY A 177 -12.14 10.23 -18.25
CA GLY A 177 -10.74 9.83 -18.46
C GLY A 177 -10.50 8.32 -18.61
N GLY A 178 -11.57 7.52 -18.60
CA GLY A 178 -11.53 6.06 -18.66
C GLY A 178 -11.52 5.41 -17.27
N TRP A 179 -11.01 4.18 -17.21
CA TRP A 179 -10.84 3.41 -15.96
C TRP A 179 -9.38 3.39 -15.52
N GLY A 180 -9.13 2.93 -14.30
CA GLY A 180 -7.78 2.66 -13.82
C GLY A 180 -7.02 3.86 -13.27
N HIS A 181 -7.73 4.93 -12.93
CA HIS A 181 -7.19 6.07 -12.20
C HIS A 181 -8.14 6.53 -11.09
N LEU A 182 -7.59 7.25 -10.13
CA LEU A 182 -8.37 7.91 -9.09
C LEU A 182 -9.01 9.19 -9.65
N VAL A 183 -10.16 9.54 -9.09
CA VAL A 183 -10.83 10.83 -9.24
C VAL A 183 -11.17 11.41 -7.87
N GLY A 184 -11.40 12.72 -7.78
CA GLY A 184 -12.17 13.27 -6.67
C GLY A 184 -13.66 13.16 -6.99
N LEU A 185 -14.47 12.62 -6.07
CA LEU A 185 -15.92 12.48 -6.25
C LEU A 185 -16.67 13.17 -5.12
N ALA A 186 -17.64 14.02 -5.47
CA ALA A 186 -18.68 14.43 -4.54
C ALA A 186 -20.05 14.17 -5.18
N ALA A 187 -21.04 13.96 -4.33
CA ALA A 187 -22.43 13.79 -4.72
C ALA A 187 -23.29 14.78 -3.94
N GLY A 188 -24.46 15.13 -4.47
CA GLY A 188 -25.37 15.96 -3.70
C GLY A 188 -26.80 16.01 -4.24
N HIS A 189 -27.68 16.44 -3.35
CA HIS A 189 -29.04 16.90 -3.64
C HIS A 189 -29.08 18.41 -3.39
N TYR A 190 -29.20 19.18 -4.45
CA TYR A 190 -28.97 20.62 -4.49
C TYR A 190 -30.27 21.40 -4.65
N ALA A 191 -30.28 22.59 -4.05
CA ALA A 191 -31.39 23.54 -4.12
C ALA A 191 -32.75 22.94 -3.71
N VAL A 192 -32.79 22.16 -2.62
CA VAL A 192 -33.99 21.41 -2.21
C VAL A 192 -35.15 22.36 -1.89
N THR A 193 -34.98 23.26 -0.93
CA THR A 193 -36.02 24.27 -0.63
C THR A 193 -35.71 25.66 -1.18
N THR A 194 -34.43 26.02 -1.22
CA THR A 194 -33.94 27.33 -1.71
C THR A 194 -32.59 27.17 -2.38
N ALA A 195 -32.14 28.18 -3.11
CA ALA A 195 -30.77 28.20 -3.62
C ALA A 195 -29.76 28.04 -2.48
N ASN A 196 -28.83 27.09 -2.61
CA ASN A 196 -27.82 26.66 -1.63
C ASN A 196 -28.34 25.81 -0.44
N ASP A 197 -29.59 25.36 -0.47
CA ASP A 197 -30.05 24.28 0.42
C ASP A 197 -29.61 22.94 -0.16
N ASP A 198 -28.35 22.61 0.08
CA ASP A 198 -27.63 21.51 -0.56
C ASP A 198 -27.22 20.44 0.47
N TYR A 199 -27.44 19.18 0.13
CA TYR A 199 -27.15 18.02 0.99
C TYR A 199 -26.15 17.12 0.28
N GLY A 200 -24.90 17.15 0.73
CA GLY A 200 -23.76 16.56 0.03
C GLY A 200 -23.24 15.26 0.62
N TRP A 201 -22.42 14.56 -0.15
CA TRP A 201 -21.47 13.55 0.31
C TRP A 201 -20.12 13.72 -0.43
N PRO A 202 -18.96 13.64 0.26
CA PRO A 202 -18.79 13.64 1.71
C PRO A 202 -19.44 14.86 2.39
N TYR A 203 -19.77 14.78 3.68
CA TYR A 203 -20.50 15.89 4.35
C TYR A 203 -19.67 17.18 4.43
N ALA A 204 -18.34 17.05 4.44
CA ALA A 204 -17.43 18.19 4.40
C ALA A 204 -17.12 18.67 2.97
N ALA A 205 -17.75 18.11 1.94
CA ALA A 205 -17.49 18.48 0.57
C ALA A 205 -17.99 19.90 0.29
N VAL A 206 -17.13 20.71 -0.31
CA VAL A 206 -17.44 22.04 -0.81
C VAL A 206 -17.73 21.92 -2.30
N ASN A 207 -18.86 22.45 -2.76
CA ASN A 207 -19.35 22.25 -4.13
C ASN A 207 -18.36 22.67 -5.22
N ASN A 208 -17.50 23.67 -4.97
CA ASN A 208 -16.48 24.16 -5.89
C ASN A 208 -15.05 23.90 -5.40
N GLY A 209 -14.85 23.01 -4.43
CA GLY A 209 -13.55 22.71 -3.83
C GLY A 209 -13.15 21.24 -4.01
N PRO A 210 -12.60 20.85 -5.19
CA PRO A 210 -12.14 19.49 -5.48
C PRO A 210 -11.28 18.83 -4.40
N VAL A 211 -10.44 19.62 -3.71
CA VAL A 211 -9.62 19.18 -2.57
C VAL A 211 -10.43 18.49 -1.45
N THR A 212 -11.72 18.81 -1.33
CA THR A 212 -12.64 18.26 -0.30
C THR A 212 -13.43 17.05 -0.76
N TRP A 213 -13.36 16.70 -2.06
CA TRP A 213 -14.11 15.57 -2.62
C TRP A 213 -13.46 14.24 -2.25
N ALA A 214 -14.22 13.14 -2.26
CA ALA A 214 -13.74 11.81 -1.89
C ALA A 214 -12.78 11.25 -2.94
N THR A 215 -11.58 10.82 -2.53
CA THR A 215 -10.72 10.02 -3.40
C THR A 215 -11.43 8.73 -3.79
N THR A 216 -11.70 8.56 -5.07
CA THR A 216 -12.52 7.46 -5.61
C THR A 216 -11.78 6.76 -6.74
N ALA A 217 -11.64 5.45 -6.62
CA ALA A 217 -11.21 4.57 -7.69
C ALA A 217 -12.38 4.31 -8.64
N LEU A 218 -12.21 4.67 -9.91
CA LEU A 218 -13.09 4.25 -10.99
C LEU A 218 -12.79 2.78 -11.38
N GLY A 219 -13.03 1.90 -10.42
CA GLY A 219 -12.63 0.50 -10.39
C GLY A 219 -12.47 0.02 -8.95
N VAL A 220 -11.71 -1.06 -8.79
CA VAL A 220 -11.42 -1.62 -7.47
C VAL A 220 -9.97 -1.35 -7.12
N GLN A 221 -9.74 -0.60 -6.04
CA GLN A 221 -8.40 -0.33 -5.50
C GLN A 221 -7.98 -1.47 -4.56
N PRO A 222 -7.01 -2.33 -4.94
CA PRO A 222 -6.54 -3.41 -4.08
C PRO A 222 -5.65 -2.87 -2.95
N THR A 223 -5.58 -3.61 -1.84
CA THR A 223 -4.54 -3.41 -0.82
C THR A 223 -3.89 -4.74 -0.49
N ILE A 224 -2.60 -4.71 -0.14
CA ILE A 224 -1.86 -5.88 0.34
C ILE A 224 -1.40 -5.64 1.77
N THR A 225 -1.52 -6.66 2.63
CA THR A 225 -1.23 -6.56 4.06
C THR A 225 -0.14 -7.53 4.51
N ALA A 226 0.05 -8.66 3.82
CA ALA A 226 1.10 -9.62 4.15
C ALA A 226 1.56 -10.44 2.94
N LEU A 227 2.77 -11.00 3.05
CA LEU A 227 3.38 -11.93 2.10
C LEU A 227 3.79 -13.20 2.86
N ASP A 228 3.48 -14.38 2.33
CA ASP A 228 3.94 -15.66 2.88
C ASP A 228 4.38 -16.65 1.78
N PRO A 229 5.67 -17.02 1.69
CA PRO A 229 6.77 -16.43 2.46
C PRO A 229 7.00 -14.95 2.08
N PHE A 230 7.70 -14.21 2.94
CA PHE A 230 8.17 -12.84 2.65
C PHE A 230 9.69 -12.79 2.34
N THR A 231 10.38 -13.92 2.38
CA THR A 231 11.81 -14.03 2.12
C THR A 231 12.16 -15.34 1.39
N ALA A 232 13.25 -15.33 0.63
CA ALA A 232 13.89 -16.51 0.06
C ALA A 232 15.40 -16.30 -0.10
N THR A 233 16.19 -17.37 -0.06
CA THR A 233 17.64 -17.29 -0.32
C THR A 233 17.93 -17.32 -1.82
N VAL A 234 19.01 -16.69 -2.25
CA VAL A 234 19.48 -16.75 -3.65
C VAL A 234 19.56 -18.19 -4.16
N ALA A 235 19.14 -18.37 -5.41
CA ALA A 235 19.15 -19.66 -6.12
C ALA A 235 18.25 -20.75 -5.50
N SER A 236 17.30 -20.36 -4.64
CA SER A 236 16.22 -21.25 -4.20
C SER A 236 15.44 -21.79 -5.40
N SER A 237 14.89 -23.00 -5.25
CA SER A 237 13.94 -23.55 -6.23
C SER A 237 12.69 -22.68 -6.35
N ALA A 238 11.97 -22.77 -7.47
CA ALA A 238 10.69 -22.10 -7.62
C ALA A 238 9.72 -22.45 -6.48
N PHE A 239 8.92 -21.48 -6.05
CA PHE A 239 7.97 -21.61 -4.94
C PHE A 239 6.71 -20.78 -5.22
N THR A 240 5.72 -20.92 -4.34
CA THR A 240 4.51 -20.09 -4.35
C THR A 240 4.55 -19.10 -3.20
N MET A 241 4.17 -17.86 -3.47
CA MET A 241 3.98 -16.79 -2.49
C MET A 241 2.49 -16.48 -2.39
N THR A 242 1.94 -16.61 -1.19
CA THR A 242 0.61 -16.11 -0.85
C THR A 242 0.70 -14.61 -0.57
N VAL A 243 -0.21 -13.84 -1.16
CA VAL A 243 -0.37 -12.41 -0.90
C VAL A 243 -1.73 -12.21 -0.25
N GLU A 244 -1.72 -11.73 1.00
CA GLU A 244 -2.93 -11.39 1.75
C GLU A 244 -3.26 -9.92 1.57
N GLY A 245 -4.56 -9.59 1.58
CA GLY A 245 -5.00 -8.22 1.41
C GLY A 245 -6.51 -8.08 1.36
N SER A 246 -6.97 -7.14 0.54
CA SER A 246 -8.38 -6.90 0.29
C SER A 246 -8.62 -6.38 -1.12
N SER A 247 -9.88 -6.47 -1.55
CA SER A 247 -10.36 -5.93 -2.82
C SER A 247 -9.63 -6.53 -4.04
N PHE A 248 -9.19 -7.79 -3.92
CA PHE A 248 -8.79 -8.56 -5.09
C PHE A 248 -10.01 -8.97 -5.87
N ILE A 249 -9.90 -8.96 -7.20
CA ILE A 249 -10.95 -9.43 -8.09
C ILE A 249 -10.34 -10.43 -9.07
N SER A 250 -11.20 -11.21 -9.72
CA SER A 250 -10.74 -12.19 -10.72
C SER A 250 -9.89 -11.50 -11.79
N GLY A 251 -8.67 -12.01 -12.01
CA GLY A 251 -7.69 -11.43 -12.93
C GLY A 251 -6.69 -10.46 -12.29
N THR A 252 -6.79 -10.17 -10.97
CA THR A 252 -5.72 -9.47 -10.25
C THR A 252 -4.42 -10.26 -10.34
N VAL A 253 -3.33 -9.57 -10.69
CA VAL A 253 -1.99 -10.14 -10.83
C VAL A 253 -1.03 -9.55 -9.79
N VAL A 254 -0.17 -10.38 -9.23
CA VAL A 254 0.94 -9.93 -8.40
C VAL A 254 2.08 -9.45 -9.31
N LEU A 255 2.66 -8.31 -9.00
CA LEU A 255 3.83 -7.75 -9.67
C LEU A 255 5.05 -7.90 -8.77
N TRP A 256 6.12 -8.47 -9.30
CA TRP A 256 7.44 -8.61 -8.70
C TRP A 256 8.39 -7.63 -9.36
N ASP A 257 8.81 -6.59 -8.63
CA ASP A 257 9.66 -5.52 -9.17
C ASP A 257 9.05 -4.91 -10.46
N GLY A 258 7.72 -4.71 -10.42
CA GLY A 258 6.90 -4.21 -11.53
C GLY A 258 6.52 -5.25 -12.60
N ALA A 259 7.14 -6.43 -12.64
CA ALA A 259 6.87 -7.47 -13.62
C ALA A 259 5.80 -8.47 -13.12
N ALA A 260 4.79 -8.77 -13.94
CA ALA A 260 3.70 -9.66 -13.53
C ALA A 260 4.17 -11.11 -13.31
N LEU A 261 3.75 -11.69 -12.19
CA LEU A 261 3.89 -13.11 -11.86
C LEU A 261 2.66 -13.89 -12.36
N PRO A 262 2.83 -15.18 -12.74
CA PRO A 262 1.70 -16.10 -12.82
C PRO A 262 0.97 -16.12 -11.48
N THR A 263 -0.27 -15.64 -11.48
CA THR A 263 -1.06 -15.41 -10.27
C THR A 263 -2.38 -16.17 -10.35
N THR A 264 -2.75 -16.85 -9.27
CA THR A 264 -4.06 -17.46 -9.07
C THR A 264 -4.84 -16.58 -8.10
N PHE A 265 -5.99 -16.08 -8.54
CA PHE A 265 -6.98 -15.46 -7.67
C PHE A 265 -7.69 -16.55 -6.86
N VAL A 266 -7.64 -16.46 -5.53
CA VAL A 266 -8.32 -17.41 -4.63
C VAL A 266 -9.65 -16.81 -4.18
N ASP A 267 -9.59 -15.63 -3.56
CA ASP A 267 -10.75 -14.84 -3.13
C ASP A 267 -10.37 -13.35 -3.00
N GLU A 268 -11.28 -12.52 -2.50
CA GLU A 268 -11.10 -11.07 -2.38
C GLU A 268 -9.95 -10.65 -1.43
N ALA A 269 -9.44 -11.58 -0.62
CA ALA A 269 -8.38 -11.34 0.36
C ALA A 269 -7.09 -12.14 0.10
N HIS A 270 -7.08 -13.08 -0.84
CA HIS A 270 -5.93 -13.94 -1.09
C HIS A 270 -5.60 -14.13 -2.58
N LEU A 271 -4.32 -13.93 -2.91
CA LEU A 271 -3.72 -14.32 -4.19
C LEU A 271 -2.60 -15.33 -3.95
N VAL A 272 -2.35 -16.22 -4.92
CA VAL A 272 -1.18 -17.10 -4.94
C VAL A 272 -0.36 -16.84 -6.18
N ALA A 273 0.86 -16.34 -6.01
CA ALA A 273 1.79 -16.04 -7.09
C ALA A 273 2.91 -17.08 -7.20
N ASN A 274 3.27 -17.47 -8.42
CA ASN A 274 4.43 -18.36 -8.65
C ASN A 274 5.70 -17.52 -8.81
N VAL A 275 6.68 -17.77 -7.92
CA VAL A 275 8.01 -17.18 -7.98
C VAL A 275 8.97 -18.24 -8.53
N SER A 276 9.53 -17.97 -9.70
CA SER A 276 10.53 -18.81 -10.35
C SER A 276 11.92 -18.67 -9.72
N ALA A 277 12.78 -19.68 -9.89
CA ALA A 277 14.18 -19.61 -9.46
C ALA A 277 14.93 -18.41 -10.08
N ALA A 278 14.56 -17.99 -11.30
CA ALA A 278 15.17 -16.85 -11.97
C ALA A 278 14.94 -15.51 -11.24
N GLN A 279 13.79 -15.37 -10.58
CA GLN A 279 13.40 -14.14 -9.86
C GLN A 279 14.17 -13.94 -8.56
N VAL A 280 14.73 -15.02 -8.00
CA VAL A 280 15.51 -15.02 -6.76
C VAL A 280 16.99 -15.28 -7.01
N ASN A 281 17.52 -14.99 -8.21
CA ASN A 281 18.96 -15.18 -8.50
C ASN A 281 19.84 -14.03 -8.00
N THR A 282 19.25 -12.89 -7.64
CA THR A 282 19.97 -11.72 -7.16
C THR A 282 19.40 -11.32 -5.81
N ALA A 283 20.27 -11.25 -4.80
CA ALA A 283 19.90 -10.82 -3.47
C ALA A 283 19.50 -9.33 -3.45
N GLY A 284 18.68 -8.95 -2.46
CA GLY A 284 18.13 -7.62 -2.26
C GLY A 284 16.61 -7.61 -2.16
N GLU A 285 16.07 -6.44 -1.85
CA GLU A 285 14.63 -6.23 -1.74
C GLU A 285 13.95 -6.26 -3.10
N LYS A 286 12.75 -6.84 -3.13
CA LYS A 286 11.88 -6.95 -4.29
C LYS A 286 10.53 -6.32 -3.96
N PRO A 287 10.21 -5.16 -4.55
CA PRO A 287 8.89 -4.55 -4.44
C PRO A 287 7.79 -5.50 -4.91
N ILE A 288 6.83 -5.80 -4.04
CA ILE A 288 5.64 -6.57 -4.37
C ILE A 288 4.42 -5.65 -4.33
N THR A 289 3.66 -5.66 -5.42
CA THR A 289 2.35 -5.01 -5.52
C THR A 289 1.35 -5.97 -6.16
N ALA A 290 0.06 -5.69 -6.04
CA ALA A 290 -1.01 -6.37 -6.77
C ALA A 290 -1.68 -5.37 -7.71
N ARG A 291 -2.00 -5.78 -8.94
CA ARG A 291 -2.69 -4.96 -9.93
C ARG A 291 -3.99 -5.60 -10.37
N THR A 292 -5.11 -4.90 -10.19
CA THR A 292 -6.42 -5.35 -10.68
C THR A 292 -6.49 -5.26 -12.22
N PRO A 293 -7.41 -6.00 -12.88
CA PRO A 293 -7.64 -5.88 -14.32
C PRO A 293 -7.98 -4.46 -14.77
N ASP A 294 -8.57 -3.66 -13.87
CA ASP A 294 -8.91 -2.26 -14.12
C ASP A 294 -7.69 -1.33 -14.12
N GLY A 295 -6.50 -1.83 -13.74
CA GLY A 295 -5.25 -1.07 -13.77
C GLY A 295 -4.81 -0.50 -12.42
N PHE A 296 -5.62 -0.60 -11.36
CA PHE A 296 -5.23 -0.11 -10.03
C PHE A 296 -4.16 -0.99 -9.41
N VAL A 297 -3.10 -0.36 -8.91
CA VAL A 297 -1.99 -1.00 -8.22
C VAL A 297 -2.15 -0.76 -6.73
N SER A 298 -1.90 -1.79 -5.91
CA SER A 298 -1.96 -1.72 -4.45
C SER A 298 -0.84 -0.86 -3.86
N ASN A 299 -0.87 -0.70 -2.54
CA ASN A 299 0.34 -0.39 -1.79
C ASN A 299 1.43 -1.45 -2.02
N GLU A 300 2.65 -1.15 -1.60
CA GLU A 300 3.82 -2.00 -1.78
C GLU A 300 4.21 -2.71 -0.47
N LEU A 301 4.67 -3.95 -0.60
CA LEU A 301 5.38 -4.69 0.45
C LEU A 301 6.72 -5.19 -0.11
N SER A 302 7.75 -5.21 0.72
CA SER A 302 9.06 -5.72 0.32
C SER A 302 9.15 -7.23 0.55
N PHE A 303 9.52 -7.97 -0.49
CA PHE A 303 9.99 -9.35 -0.37
C PHE A 303 11.51 -9.36 -0.34
N GLN A 304 12.12 -10.03 0.63
CA GLN A 304 13.58 -10.06 0.78
C GLN A 304 14.20 -11.27 0.08
N VAL A 305 15.16 -11.04 -0.83
CA VAL A 305 16.01 -12.13 -1.35
C VAL A 305 17.36 -12.09 -0.63
N GLU A 306 17.61 -13.08 0.23
CA GLU A 306 18.80 -13.15 1.07
C GLU A 306 20.00 -13.74 0.32
N ALA A 307 21.18 -13.17 0.52
CA ALA A 307 22.42 -13.80 0.09
C ALA A 307 22.67 -15.08 0.91
N PRO A 308 23.31 -16.12 0.35
CA PRO A 308 23.62 -17.32 1.10
C PRO A 308 24.69 -17.02 2.15
N ASP A 309 24.58 -17.68 3.31
CA ASP A 309 25.53 -17.49 4.40
C ASP A 309 26.97 -17.85 3.97
N PRO A 310 27.99 -17.07 4.39
CA PRO A 310 29.37 -17.46 4.21
C PRO A 310 29.67 -18.70 5.05
N ALA A 311 30.51 -19.59 4.54
CA ALA A 311 30.93 -20.79 5.25
C ALA A 311 32.44 -20.98 5.13
N ILE A 312 33.13 -21.20 6.25
CA ILE A 312 34.55 -21.55 6.26
C ILE A 312 34.69 -23.07 6.18
N THR A 313 35.47 -23.56 5.21
CA THR A 313 35.82 -24.98 5.11
C THR A 313 37.14 -25.29 5.80
N THR A 314 38.17 -24.45 5.63
CA THR A 314 39.50 -24.68 6.22
C THR A 314 40.26 -23.38 6.47
N LEU A 315 41.16 -23.43 7.46
CA LEU A 315 42.15 -22.39 7.75
C LEU A 315 43.54 -22.91 7.37
N ALA A 316 44.34 -22.08 6.71
CA ALA A 316 45.72 -22.40 6.33
C ALA A 316 46.67 -21.23 6.67
N PRO A 317 47.55 -21.37 7.69
CA PRO A 317 47.60 -22.49 8.64
C PRO A 317 46.35 -22.55 9.54
N SER A 318 46.07 -23.71 10.16
CA SER A 318 45.00 -23.84 11.17
C SER A 318 45.49 -23.62 12.61
N SER A 319 46.82 -23.61 12.81
CA SER A 319 47.46 -23.35 14.08
C SER A 319 48.86 -22.79 13.90
N LEU A 320 49.34 -22.05 14.89
CA LEU A 320 50.71 -21.53 14.96
C LEU A 320 51.26 -21.62 16.37
N ALA A 321 52.57 -21.69 16.51
CA ALA A 321 53.23 -21.57 17.82
C ALA A 321 53.16 -20.12 18.34
N ALA A 322 52.99 -19.98 19.66
CA ALA A 322 53.10 -18.69 20.33
C ALA A 322 54.49 -18.07 20.12
N GLY A 323 54.56 -16.75 19.91
CA GLY A 323 55.77 -16.03 19.53
C GLY A 323 56.16 -16.19 18.06
N GLY A 324 55.29 -16.80 17.25
CA GLY A 324 55.44 -16.83 15.80
C GLY A 324 55.37 -15.43 15.21
N GLY A 325 56.25 -15.12 14.24
CA GLY A 325 56.21 -13.85 13.54
C GLY A 325 54.91 -13.63 12.76
N ALA A 326 54.69 -12.40 12.31
CA ALA A 326 53.53 -12.05 11.48
C ALA A 326 53.40 -13.02 10.29
N THR A 327 52.17 -13.50 10.06
CA THR A 327 51.90 -14.60 9.11
C THR A 327 50.59 -14.34 8.38
N THR A 328 50.52 -14.75 7.10
CA THR A 328 49.28 -14.71 6.33
C THR A 328 48.42 -15.92 6.66
N LEU A 329 47.21 -15.66 7.13
CA LEU A 329 46.15 -16.66 7.25
C LEU A 329 45.33 -16.66 5.96
N THR A 330 45.23 -17.82 5.33
CA THR A 330 44.29 -18.08 4.22
C THR A 330 43.05 -18.76 4.79
N VAL A 331 41.89 -18.17 4.53
CA VAL A 331 40.57 -18.71 4.91
C VAL A 331 39.91 -19.23 3.63
N ASN A 332 39.70 -20.55 3.54
CA ASN A 332 39.01 -21.16 2.40
C ASN A 332 37.57 -21.48 2.78
N GLY A 333 36.65 -21.36 1.83
CA GLY A 333 35.24 -21.56 2.10
C GLY A 333 34.34 -21.39 0.90
N HIS A 334 33.12 -20.93 1.15
CA HIS A 334 32.08 -20.66 0.16
C HIS A 334 31.34 -19.37 0.48
N ASN A 335 30.70 -18.81 -0.55
CA ASN A 335 29.81 -17.65 -0.47
C ASN A 335 30.44 -16.40 0.12
N PHE A 336 31.76 -16.21 0.03
CA PHE A 336 32.37 -14.96 0.45
C PHE A 336 32.00 -13.85 -0.53
N SER A 337 31.46 -12.74 -0.02
CA SER A 337 31.20 -11.55 -0.82
C SER A 337 32.47 -10.71 -1.00
N ALA A 338 32.47 -9.80 -1.98
CA ALA A 338 33.65 -8.97 -2.26
C ALA A 338 34.03 -8.03 -1.09
N ASP A 339 33.07 -7.71 -0.23
CA ASP A 339 33.21 -6.92 0.99
C ASP A 339 33.42 -7.77 2.26
N ALA A 340 33.60 -9.09 2.11
CA ALA A 340 33.72 -10.00 3.23
C ALA A 340 34.89 -9.64 4.16
N GLN A 341 34.65 -9.77 5.47
CA GLN A 341 35.63 -9.53 6.52
C GLN A 341 35.82 -10.80 7.35
N VAL A 342 37.08 -11.19 7.56
CA VAL A 342 37.42 -12.21 8.55
C VAL A 342 37.36 -11.57 9.94
N LEU A 343 36.64 -12.21 10.85
CA LEU A 343 36.53 -11.85 12.25
C LEU A 343 37.47 -12.72 13.09
N TRP A 344 38.21 -12.11 14.01
CA TRP A 344 39.11 -12.76 14.96
C TRP A 344 38.59 -12.54 16.38
N ASN A 345 37.94 -13.56 16.96
CA ASN A 345 37.15 -13.43 18.19
C ASN A 345 36.12 -12.28 18.12
N GLY A 346 35.45 -12.16 16.97
CA GLY A 346 34.46 -11.09 16.70
C GLY A 346 35.05 -9.78 16.18
N GLU A 347 36.35 -9.54 16.34
CA GLU A 347 36.99 -8.31 15.86
C GLU A 347 37.36 -8.40 14.37
N PRO A 348 36.90 -7.47 13.52
CA PRO A 348 37.18 -7.52 12.08
C PRO A 348 38.66 -7.29 11.77
N LEU A 349 39.22 -8.11 10.90
CA LEU A 349 40.56 -7.97 10.36
C LEU A 349 40.53 -7.32 8.96
N ALA A 350 41.60 -6.60 8.62
CA ALA A 350 41.83 -6.13 7.26
C ALA A 350 41.93 -7.34 6.31
N THR A 351 40.90 -7.52 5.49
CA THR A 351 40.67 -8.72 4.71
C THR A 351 40.88 -8.45 3.23
N GLN A 352 41.68 -9.30 2.59
CA GLN A 352 41.86 -9.32 1.15
C GLN A 352 40.92 -10.39 0.57
N PHE A 353 39.91 -9.94 -0.18
CA PHE A 353 39.08 -10.82 -0.99
C PHE A 353 39.90 -11.39 -2.15
N VAL A 354 39.96 -12.71 -2.26
CA VAL A 354 40.60 -13.40 -3.40
C VAL A 354 39.54 -13.96 -4.34
N SER A 355 38.54 -14.67 -3.80
CA SER A 355 37.39 -15.19 -4.53
C SER A 355 36.26 -15.54 -3.56
N ALA A 356 35.09 -15.91 -4.09
CA ALA A 356 33.97 -16.39 -3.28
C ALA A 356 34.27 -17.63 -2.42
N GLY A 357 35.42 -18.28 -2.63
CA GLY A 357 35.89 -19.38 -1.78
C GLY A 357 37.23 -19.15 -1.09
N GLN A 358 37.79 -17.94 -1.14
CA GLN A 358 39.06 -17.66 -0.47
C GLN A 358 39.22 -16.19 -0.04
N LEU A 359 39.64 -16.00 1.22
CA LEU A 359 40.08 -14.73 1.79
C LEU A 359 41.51 -14.86 2.33
N LYS A 360 42.22 -13.74 2.42
CA LYS A 360 43.52 -13.65 3.09
C LYS A 360 43.54 -12.52 4.09
N VAL A 361 44.14 -12.76 5.25
CA VAL A 361 44.42 -11.73 6.26
C VAL A 361 45.84 -11.85 6.75
N GLN A 362 46.46 -10.72 7.11
CA GLN A 362 47.72 -10.73 7.85
C GLN A 362 47.44 -10.77 9.34
N LEU A 363 47.96 -11.79 10.01
CA LEU A 363 48.02 -11.86 11.46
C LEU A 363 49.28 -11.15 11.94
N SER A 364 49.12 -10.13 12.79
CA SER A 364 50.25 -9.45 13.44
C SER A 364 50.92 -10.35 14.48
N ALA A 365 52.20 -10.13 14.75
CA ALA A 365 52.95 -10.87 15.78
C ALA A 365 52.28 -10.78 17.16
N ASP A 366 51.79 -9.59 17.54
CA ASP A 366 51.10 -9.37 18.83
C ASP A 366 49.88 -10.29 19.04
N ARG A 367 49.18 -10.68 17.97
CA ARG A 367 48.04 -11.62 18.04
C ARG A 367 48.48 -13.07 18.25
N LEU A 368 49.77 -13.35 18.05
CA LEU A 368 50.39 -14.67 18.12
C LEU A 368 51.36 -14.79 19.30
N ASP A 369 51.56 -13.75 20.13
CA ASP A 369 52.58 -13.76 21.19
C ASP A 369 52.28 -14.73 22.35
N GLN A 370 51.00 -15.00 22.61
CA GLN A 370 50.57 -15.88 23.69
C GLN A 370 49.67 -16.99 23.17
N GLY A 371 49.80 -18.17 23.79
CA GLY A 371 48.96 -19.31 23.46
C GLY A 371 47.49 -19.03 23.80
N GLN A 372 46.60 -19.27 22.84
CA GLN A 372 45.19 -18.95 22.91
C GLN A 372 44.39 -19.76 21.88
N THR A 373 43.10 -19.93 22.14
CA THR A 373 42.13 -20.46 21.17
C THR A 373 41.32 -19.30 20.61
N VAL A 374 41.20 -19.23 19.28
CA VAL A 374 40.53 -18.13 18.60
C VAL A 374 39.42 -18.67 17.73
N GLY A 375 38.23 -18.08 17.82
CA GLY A 375 37.16 -18.26 16.84
C GLY A 375 37.41 -17.37 15.62
N VAL A 376 37.57 -17.98 14.45
CA VAL A 376 37.66 -17.29 13.17
C VAL A 376 36.34 -17.45 12.44
N ALA A 377 35.67 -16.33 12.14
CA ALA A 377 34.43 -16.32 11.35
C ALA A 377 34.59 -15.41 10.13
N VAL A 378 33.69 -15.52 9.16
CA VAL A 378 33.59 -14.59 8.02
C VAL A 378 32.26 -13.87 8.07
N ARG A 379 32.29 -12.55 7.93
CA ARG A 379 31.10 -11.70 7.76
C ARG A 379 31.03 -11.17 6.34
N ASN A 380 29.88 -11.37 5.68
CA ASN A 380 29.50 -10.64 4.47
C ASN A 380 28.66 -9.43 4.85
N GLY A 381 28.87 -8.26 4.23
CA GLY A 381 28.18 -7.02 4.58
C GLY A 381 27.05 -6.58 3.63
N SER A 382 26.96 -7.18 2.44
CA SER A 382 26.01 -6.77 1.39
C SER A 382 25.46 -7.98 0.62
N PRO A 383 24.17 -7.96 0.20
CA PRO A 383 23.14 -6.96 0.49
C PRO A 383 22.46 -7.14 1.86
N THR A 384 22.70 -8.27 2.53
CA THR A 384 22.26 -8.57 3.90
C THR A 384 23.46 -9.05 4.71
N GLU A 385 23.59 -8.60 5.96
CA GLU A 385 24.67 -9.05 6.84
C GLU A 385 24.48 -10.54 7.19
N ALA A 386 25.51 -11.33 6.95
CA ALA A 386 25.54 -12.76 7.27
C ALA A 386 26.91 -13.14 7.83
N ILE A 387 26.92 -13.97 8.87
CA ILE A 387 28.15 -14.39 9.58
C ILE A 387 28.21 -15.91 9.61
N SER A 388 29.37 -16.46 9.22
CA SER A 388 29.61 -17.89 9.25
C SER A 388 29.69 -18.43 10.67
N ASP A 389 29.51 -19.73 10.84
CA ASP A 389 30.02 -20.43 12.01
C ASP A 389 31.52 -20.17 12.20
N ALA A 390 31.97 -20.11 13.45
CA ALA A 390 33.37 -19.90 13.78
C ALA A 390 34.18 -21.20 13.68
N VAL A 391 35.31 -21.15 12.97
CA VAL A 391 36.32 -22.21 12.94
C VAL A 391 37.45 -21.88 13.90
N VAL A 392 37.88 -22.87 14.67
CA VAL A 392 38.94 -22.67 15.67
C VAL A 392 40.31 -22.54 14.98
N PHE A 393 41.02 -21.49 15.35
CA PHE A 393 42.46 -21.33 15.13
C PHE A 393 43.20 -21.45 16.46
N GLU A 394 44.23 -22.30 16.50
CA GLU A 394 44.99 -22.53 17.74
C GLU A 394 46.34 -21.83 17.69
N VAL A 395 46.60 -20.96 18.68
CA VAL A 395 47.97 -20.50 18.98
C VAL A 395 48.50 -21.39 20.10
N THR A 396 49.38 -22.33 19.76
CA THR A 396 49.89 -23.33 20.71
C THR A 396 50.92 -22.67 21.63
N PRO A 397 50.75 -22.71 22.96
CA PRO A 397 51.74 -22.18 23.90
C PRO A 397 53.11 -22.82 23.68
N GLN A 398 54.17 -22.01 23.69
CA GLN A 398 55.53 -22.55 23.82
C GLN A 398 55.75 -22.96 25.27
N LEU A 399 55.96 -24.25 25.52
CA LEU A 399 56.37 -24.73 26.84
C LEU A 399 57.82 -24.29 27.09
N GLU A 400 58.04 -23.31 27.97
CA GLU A 400 59.37 -23.04 28.49
C GLU A 400 59.87 -24.28 29.26
N GLN A 401 60.75 -25.07 28.66
CA GLN A 401 61.54 -26.05 29.41
C GLN A 401 62.61 -25.32 30.21
N LYS A 402 62.28 -24.97 31.46
CA LYS A 402 63.29 -24.51 32.43
C LYS A 402 64.21 -25.68 32.78
N ILE A 403 65.38 -25.73 32.16
CA ILE A 403 66.45 -26.66 32.55
C ILE A 403 67.04 -26.14 33.86
N TYR A 404 66.70 -26.79 34.98
CA TYR A 404 67.38 -26.56 36.24
C TYR A 404 68.70 -27.33 36.24
N LEU A 405 69.80 -26.61 36.03
CA LEU A 405 71.14 -27.16 36.24
C LEU A 405 71.36 -27.34 37.76
N PRO A 406 71.73 -28.53 38.25
CA PRO A 406 72.09 -28.68 39.66
C PRO A 406 73.33 -27.85 39.95
N VAL A 407 73.23 -26.95 40.93
CA VAL A 407 74.39 -26.22 41.47
C VAL A 407 75.25 -27.22 42.21
N VAL A 408 76.38 -27.61 41.63
CA VAL A 408 77.42 -28.36 42.35
C VAL A 408 78.23 -27.34 43.16
N GLN A 409 77.91 -27.19 44.45
CA GLN A 409 78.80 -26.52 45.38
C GLN A 409 80.00 -27.44 45.69
N ARG A 410 81.21 -26.92 45.56
CA ARG A 410 82.46 -27.61 45.88
C ARG A 410 82.71 -27.67 47.37
#